data_AF-A0A8C2HR89-F1
#
_entry.id   AF-A0A8C2HR89-F1
#
_cell.length_a   1.000
_cell.length_b   1.000
_cell.length_c   1.000
_cell.angle_alpha   90.00
_cell.angle_beta   90.00
_cell.angle_gamma   90.00
#
_symmetry.space_group_name_H-M   'P 1'
#
loop_
_entity.id
_entity.type
_entity.pdbx_description
1 polymer ?
#
loop_
_entity_poly.entity_id
_entity_poly.type
_entity_poly.pdbx_seq_one_letter_code
_entity_poly.pdbx_strand_id
1 'polypeptide(L)'
;GMPAFFTETPETEAVYKMLAVSQPAPAPETIAKLYRSTNITEKAHINSRWLDSSRSLLQQGVKENDKLLLRFKYYTFHDISPQADAVRLTQLYEQARWAILLEEIECTEEEMMVFAALQYHIGKVSLTEQFVASCPAMDDLDSALQCLEVKMEGESSADDMLETMTAPELHDYLKIFRPKRLTLKGYKQYWFTFKDTTISYFKSKEESCKEPIQQMNLKGCEVAPDVSVAGQKFCIRLLIPGPEGMNEVYLRCEHEQQYSRWMAACRLASKGKTLADSSFSSEVQSIQSFLAMQKTTPSTNAAQTDESINTHSLVSPRYQKKYKPKQLTPRILEAYQNVAQLSLTDAIQKFLQIWQALPDFGLSYIVVRFKGCRKDEVLGIANNRLIRIDLSVGDVVKTWRYNTMRQWNVNWDIKQVAIEFDGNVNIAFSCVTADCKIVHEYIGGYIFMSTRSREQSNTLNEELFHKLTGGHEAL
;
A
#
# COMPACT_ATOMS: atom_id res chain seq x y z
N GLY A 1 18.22 14.08 -1.37
CA GLY A 1 19.07 14.84 -2.30
C GLY A 1 19.93 13.87 -3.09
N MET A 2 20.30 14.22 -4.32
CA MET A 2 21.13 13.38 -5.18
C MET A 2 22.53 13.20 -4.59
N PRO A 3 23.09 11.97 -4.54
CA PRO A 3 24.46 11.74 -4.04
C PRO A 3 25.52 12.48 -4.87
N ALA A 4 26.61 12.91 -4.23
CA ALA A 4 27.65 13.74 -4.84
C ALA A 4 28.21 13.14 -6.14
N PHE A 5 28.42 11.82 -6.20
CA PHE A 5 28.89 11.13 -7.40
C PHE A 5 28.00 11.37 -8.64
N PHE A 6 26.68 11.45 -8.44
CA PHE A 6 25.72 11.68 -9.55
C PHE A 6 25.60 13.15 -9.94
N THR A 7 26.23 14.07 -9.20
CA THR A 7 26.29 15.50 -9.53
C THR A 7 27.53 15.89 -10.33
N GLU A 8 28.46 14.95 -10.55
CA GLU A 8 29.77 15.23 -11.16
C GLU A 8 29.66 15.48 -12.67
N THR A 9 28.75 14.79 -13.37
CA THR A 9 28.58 14.93 -14.82
C THR A 9 27.10 14.90 -15.26
N PRO A 10 26.75 15.54 -16.40
CA PRO A 10 25.39 15.46 -16.94
C PRO A 10 24.93 14.03 -17.25
N GLU A 11 25.84 13.14 -17.62
CA GLU A 11 25.53 11.73 -17.90
C GLU A 11 25.18 10.97 -16.63
N THR A 12 25.93 11.20 -15.54
CA THR A 12 25.66 10.56 -14.24
C THR A 12 24.37 11.08 -13.63
N GLU A 13 24.06 12.36 -13.78
CA GLU A 13 22.76 12.93 -13.39
C GLU A 13 21.60 12.32 -14.19
N ALA A 14 21.77 12.12 -15.50
CA ALA A 14 20.76 11.48 -16.34
C ALA A 14 20.50 10.02 -15.91
N VAL A 15 21.55 9.27 -15.55
CA VAL A 15 21.44 7.91 -14.99
C VAL A 15 20.68 7.93 -13.67
N TYR A 16 20.97 8.88 -12.78
CA TYR A 16 20.25 9.00 -11.52
C TYR A 16 18.76 9.25 -11.74
N LYS A 17 18.40 10.18 -12.62
CA LYS A 17 17.00 10.48 -12.97
C LYS A 17 16.29 9.24 -13.54
N MET A 18 16.96 8.49 -14.41
CA MET A 18 16.42 7.24 -14.97
C MET A 18 16.14 6.18 -13.89
N LEU A 19 17.01 6.06 -12.89
CA LEU A 19 16.89 5.06 -11.82
C LEU A 19 15.93 5.49 -10.69
N ALA A 20 15.78 6.80 -10.48
CA ALA A 20 14.95 7.38 -9.43
C ALA A 20 13.48 7.50 -9.85
N VAL A 21 13.17 7.50 -11.14
CA VAL A 21 11.79 7.63 -11.65
C VAL A 21 11.25 6.29 -12.14
N SER A 22 10.01 5.97 -11.75
CA SER A 22 9.32 4.78 -12.21
C SER A 22 9.05 4.83 -13.70
N GLN A 23 9.18 3.68 -14.37
CA GLN A 23 8.93 3.57 -15.80
C GLN A 23 7.44 3.37 -16.07
N PRO A 24 6.92 3.85 -17.22
CA PRO A 24 5.52 3.66 -17.57
C PRO A 24 5.16 2.18 -17.65
N ALA A 25 3.88 1.88 -17.41
CA ALA A 25 3.38 0.51 -17.44
C ALA A 25 3.66 -0.13 -18.83
N PRO A 26 4.31 -1.31 -18.88
CA PRO A 26 4.69 -1.94 -20.13
C PRO A 26 3.44 -2.38 -20.91
N ALA A 27 3.56 -2.46 -22.23
CA ALA A 27 2.46 -2.94 -23.08
C ALA A 27 1.99 -4.35 -22.63
N PRO A 28 0.68 -4.64 -22.59
CA PRO A 28 0.15 -5.93 -22.14
C PRO A 28 0.75 -7.13 -22.89
N GLU A 29 1.06 -6.95 -24.18
CA GLU A 29 1.70 -7.98 -25.02
C GLU A 29 3.11 -8.32 -24.54
N THR A 30 3.84 -7.33 -24.01
CA THR A 30 5.17 -7.53 -23.43
C THR A 30 5.07 -8.33 -22.14
N ILE A 31 4.14 -7.99 -21.26
CA ILE A 31 3.91 -8.73 -20.01
C ILE A 31 3.52 -10.19 -20.33
N ALA A 32 2.66 -10.40 -21.31
CA ALA A 32 2.19 -11.74 -21.69
C ALA A 32 3.30 -12.64 -22.27
N LYS A 33 4.33 -12.05 -22.89
CA LYS A 33 5.50 -12.77 -23.45
C LYS A 33 6.57 -13.08 -22.40
N LEU A 34 6.57 -12.39 -21.27
CA LEU A 34 7.55 -12.63 -20.22
C LEU A 34 7.28 -13.97 -19.52
N TYR A 35 8.38 -14.63 -19.16
CA TYR A 35 8.32 -15.88 -18.41
C TYR A 35 7.64 -15.66 -17.05
N ARG A 36 6.71 -16.55 -16.70
CA ARG A 36 6.01 -16.55 -15.41
C ARG A 36 6.30 -17.85 -14.69
N SER A 37 6.66 -17.75 -13.41
CA SER A 37 6.86 -18.92 -12.56
C SER A 37 5.51 -19.41 -12.06
N THR A 38 5.06 -20.53 -12.59
CA THR A 38 3.70 -21.05 -12.35
C THR A 38 3.62 -22.01 -11.17
N ASN A 39 4.75 -22.60 -10.79
CA ASN A 39 4.83 -23.56 -9.67
C ASN A 39 6.01 -23.25 -8.75
N ILE A 40 5.96 -23.79 -7.53
CA ILE A 40 6.96 -23.55 -6.48
C ILE A 40 8.36 -24.05 -6.90
N THR A 41 8.44 -25.11 -7.70
CA THR A 41 9.70 -25.66 -8.21
C THR A 41 10.41 -24.69 -9.17
N GLU A 42 9.66 -24.05 -10.06
CA GLU A 42 10.18 -23.00 -10.95
C GLU A 42 10.64 -21.78 -10.16
N LYS A 43 9.87 -21.37 -9.14
CA LYS A 43 10.27 -20.30 -8.21
C LYS A 43 11.58 -20.67 -7.50
N ALA A 44 11.75 -21.93 -7.11
CA ALA A 44 12.97 -22.41 -6.48
C ALA A 44 14.20 -22.42 -7.40
N HIS A 45 14.00 -22.63 -8.71
CA HIS A 45 15.08 -22.55 -9.70
C HIS A 45 15.62 -21.12 -9.91
N ILE A 46 14.83 -20.09 -9.64
CA ILE A 46 15.32 -18.70 -9.72
C ILE A 46 16.32 -18.45 -8.58
N ASN A 47 16.01 -18.92 -7.38
CA ASN A 47 16.86 -18.76 -6.20
C ASN A 47 18.17 -19.57 -6.29
N SER A 48 18.29 -20.54 -7.20
CA SER A 48 19.55 -21.27 -7.40
C SER A 48 20.62 -20.47 -8.15
N ARG A 49 20.28 -19.27 -8.65
CA ARG A 49 21.16 -18.45 -9.50
C ARG A 49 21.85 -17.31 -8.74
N TRP A 50 21.66 -17.24 -7.41
CA TRP A 50 22.36 -16.27 -6.59
C TRP A 50 23.87 -16.56 -6.61
N LEU A 51 24.65 -15.51 -6.86
CA LEU A 51 26.10 -15.54 -6.69
C LEU A 51 26.44 -15.63 -5.19
N ASP A 52 27.56 -16.26 -4.91
CA ASP A 52 28.18 -16.34 -3.60
C ASP A 52 28.83 -14.99 -3.26
N SER A 53 28.32 -14.32 -2.23
CA SER A 53 28.81 -13.00 -1.82
C SER A 53 30.20 -13.06 -1.18
N SER A 54 30.71 -14.24 -0.84
CA SER A 54 32.04 -14.43 -0.25
C SER A 54 33.14 -14.73 -1.28
N ARG A 55 32.79 -14.79 -2.57
CA ARG A 55 33.74 -15.08 -3.66
C ARG A 55 33.69 -14.01 -4.73
N SER A 56 34.80 -13.79 -5.42
CA SER A 56 34.84 -12.82 -6.51
C SER A 56 34.02 -13.28 -7.72
N LEU A 57 33.60 -12.35 -8.57
CA LEU A 57 32.87 -12.66 -9.81
C LEU A 57 33.66 -13.63 -10.71
N LEU A 58 34.98 -13.42 -10.81
CA LEU A 58 35.87 -14.26 -11.61
C LEU A 58 35.91 -15.72 -11.11
N GLN A 59 35.94 -15.92 -9.79
CA GLN A 59 35.93 -17.26 -9.16
C GLN A 59 34.63 -18.02 -9.44
N GLN A 60 33.57 -17.31 -9.81
CA GLN A 60 32.24 -17.85 -10.14
C GLN A 60 32.03 -17.95 -11.65
N GLY A 61 33.08 -17.72 -12.46
CA GLY A 61 33.06 -17.88 -13.91
C GLY A 61 32.38 -16.73 -14.67
N VAL A 62 32.10 -15.61 -14.00
CA VAL A 62 31.55 -14.41 -14.65
C VAL A 62 32.67 -13.75 -15.47
N LYS A 63 32.39 -13.52 -16.75
CA LYS A 63 33.30 -12.92 -17.72
C LYS A 63 32.97 -11.46 -17.97
N GLU A 64 33.88 -10.78 -18.63
CA GLU A 64 33.65 -9.43 -19.13
C GLU A 64 32.43 -9.42 -20.09
N ASN A 65 31.56 -8.42 -19.95
CA ASN A 65 30.30 -8.26 -20.68
C ASN A 65 29.19 -9.26 -20.35
N ASP A 66 29.35 -10.13 -19.36
CA ASP A 66 28.25 -10.96 -18.86
C ASP A 66 27.15 -10.09 -18.22
N LYS A 67 25.90 -10.50 -18.43
CA LYS A 67 24.73 -9.78 -17.89
C LYS A 67 24.32 -10.36 -16.55
N LEU A 68 24.35 -9.54 -15.51
CA LEU A 68 23.89 -9.90 -14.17
C LEU A 68 22.58 -9.20 -13.83
N LEU A 69 21.80 -9.84 -12.96
CA LEU A 69 20.57 -9.26 -12.42
C LEU A 69 20.85 -8.74 -11.01
N LEU A 70 20.72 -7.42 -10.83
CA LEU A 70 20.67 -6.82 -9.50
C LEU A 70 19.23 -6.91 -8.97
N ARG A 71 19.07 -7.53 -7.80
CA ARG A 71 17.78 -7.75 -7.14
C ARG A 71 17.95 -7.64 -5.62
N PHE A 72 16.89 -7.22 -4.93
CA PHE A 72 16.83 -7.28 -3.48
C PHE A 72 16.73 -8.75 -3.04
N LYS A 73 17.80 -9.26 -2.42
CA LYS A 73 17.93 -10.65 -1.96
C LYS A 73 17.26 -10.89 -0.61
N TYR A 74 17.50 -10.00 0.35
CA TYR A 74 16.99 -10.09 1.72
C TYR A 74 15.79 -9.17 1.90
N TYR A 75 14.65 -9.74 2.26
CA TYR A 75 13.38 -9.03 2.44
C TYR A 75 13.27 -8.38 3.84
N THR A 76 14.37 -7.77 4.27
CA THR A 76 14.46 -6.97 5.50
C THR A 76 15.02 -5.60 5.12
N PHE A 77 14.14 -4.60 5.03
CA PHE A 77 14.51 -3.28 4.55
C PHE A 77 14.72 -2.32 5.73
N HIS A 78 15.96 -1.97 6.02
CA HIS A 78 16.32 -1.02 7.08
C HIS A 78 16.32 0.42 6.57
N ASP A 79 15.79 1.33 7.39
CA ASP A 79 15.95 2.78 7.32
C ASP A 79 15.74 3.39 5.91
N ILE A 80 14.70 2.96 5.19
CA ILE A 80 14.35 3.60 3.91
C ILE A 80 13.79 5.00 4.20
N SER A 81 14.59 6.02 3.93
CA SER A 81 14.18 7.43 4.00
C SER A 81 13.87 7.96 2.60
N PRO A 82 12.61 8.30 2.26
CA PRO A 82 12.28 8.75 0.91
C PRO A 82 13.08 9.93 0.38
N GLN A 83 13.52 10.81 1.27
CA GLN A 83 14.28 12.02 0.92
C GLN A 83 15.72 11.71 0.51
N ALA A 84 16.31 10.64 1.06
CA ALA A 84 17.70 10.23 0.81
C ALA A 84 17.80 9.06 -0.18
N ASP A 85 16.80 8.17 -0.19
CA ASP A 85 16.84 6.86 -0.83
C ASP A 85 15.96 6.77 -2.09
N ALA A 86 15.76 7.86 -2.82
CA ALA A 86 14.84 7.90 -3.97
C ALA A 86 15.08 6.73 -4.96
N VAL A 87 16.35 6.47 -5.35
CA VAL A 87 16.70 5.35 -6.23
C VAL A 87 16.35 4.00 -5.59
N ARG A 88 16.75 3.78 -4.33
CA ARG A 88 16.51 2.51 -3.62
C ARG A 88 15.01 2.25 -3.47
N LEU A 89 14.23 3.28 -3.15
CA LEU A 89 12.78 3.21 -3.01
C LEU A 89 12.11 2.86 -4.34
N THR A 90 12.48 3.55 -5.43
CA THR A 90 11.93 3.30 -6.77
C THR A 90 12.30 1.91 -7.28
N GLN A 91 13.56 1.48 -7.14
CA GLN A 91 13.98 0.14 -7.58
C GLN A 91 13.28 -0.97 -6.76
N LEU A 92 13.03 -0.75 -5.47
CA LEU A 92 12.28 -1.69 -4.63
C LEU A 92 10.82 -1.78 -5.07
N TYR A 93 10.20 -0.64 -5.38
CA TYR A 93 8.86 -0.58 -5.97
C TYR A 93 8.79 -1.30 -7.31
N GLU A 94 9.73 -1.07 -8.22
CA GLU A 94 9.75 -1.75 -9.51
C GLU A 94 9.89 -3.27 -9.33
N GLN A 95 10.76 -3.74 -8.43
CA GLN A 95 10.86 -5.18 -8.13
C GLN A 95 9.53 -5.75 -7.59
N ALA A 96 8.87 -5.05 -6.66
CA ALA A 96 7.57 -5.47 -6.13
C ALA A 96 6.47 -5.46 -7.22
N ARG A 97 6.44 -4.43 -8.06
CA ARG A 97 5.51 -4.28 -9.18
C ARG A 97 5.63 -5.44 -10.15
N TRP A 98 6.86 -5.79 -10.55
CA TRP A 98 7.10 -6.93 -11.43
C TRP A 98 6.75 -8.26 -10.77
N ALA A 99 7.02 -8.44 -9.49
CA ALA A 99 6.63 -9.66 -8.76
C ALA A 99 5.10 -9.86 -8.75
N ILE A 100 4.31 -8.78 -8.64
CA ILE A 100 2.85 -8.80 -8.69
C ILE A 100 2.34 -9.06 -10.12
N LEU A 101 2.87 -8.34 -11.12
CA LEU A 101 2.42 -8.45 -12.51
C LEU A 101 2.76 -9.83 -13.11
N LEU A 102 3.90 -10.41 -12.74
CA LEU A 102 4.35 -11.72 -13.21
C LEU A 102 3.87 -12.89 -12.34
N GLU A 103 3.08 -12.60 -11.30
CA GLU A 103 2.47 -13.61 -10.41
C GLU A 103 3.54 -14.42 -9.63
N GLU A 104 4.71 -13.82 -9.39
CA GLU A 104 5.75 -14.41 -8.52
C GLU A 104 5.28 -14.46 -7.07
N ILE A 105 4.48 -13.46 -6.65
CA ILE A 105 3.77 -13.45 -5.39
C ILE A 105 2.26 -13.36 -5.65
N GLU A 106 1.48 -14.16 -4.93
CA GLU A 106 0.03 -14.17 -5.09
C GLU A 106 -0.63 -13.06 -4.26
N CYS A 107 -1.67 -12.46 -4.82
CA CYS A 107 -2.55 -11.54 -4.11
C CYS A 107 -4.02 -11.81 -4.46
N THR A 108 -4.90 -11.35 -3.58
CA THR A 108 -6.34 -11.40 -3.80
C THR A 108 -6.77 -10.45 -4.92
N GLU A 109 -8.02 -10.59 -5.33
CA GLU A 109 -8.59 -9.77 -6.40
C GLU A 109 -8.71 -8.30 -5.99
N GLU A 110 -9.14 -8.04 -4.76
CA GLU A 110 -9.26 -6.68 -4.22
C GLU A 110 -7.90 -6.01 -4.06
N GLU A 111 -6.89 -6.75 -3.55
CA GLU A 111 -5.51 -6.25 -3.48
C GLU A 111 -4.95 -5.91 -4.86
N MET A 112 -5.22 -6.73 -5.89
CA MET A 112 -4.80 -6.44 -7.26
C MET A 112 -5.41 -5.13 -7.78
N MET A 113 -6.68 -4.84 -7.48
CA MET A 113 -7.30 -3.57 -7.90
C MET A 113 -6.62 -2.37 -7.23
N VAL A 114 -6.24 -2.50 -5.96
CA VAL A 114 -5.49 -1.46 -5.23
C VAL A 114 -4.08 -1.30 -5.80
N PHE A 115 -3.37 -2.40 -6.11
CA PHE A 115 -2.07 -2.35 -6.78
C PHE A 115 -2.14 -1.67 -8.15
N ALA A 116 -3.17 -1.98 -8.94
CA ALA A 116 -3.39 -1.34 -10.24
C ALA A 116 -3.68 0.15 -10.10
N ALA A 117 -4.48 0.55 -9.12
CA ALA A 117 -4.79 1.95 -8.82
C ALA A 117 -3.55 2.74 -8.38
N LEU A 118 -2.71 2.15 -7.51
CA LEU A 118 -1.44 2.74 -7.09
C LEU A 118 -0.46 2.87 -8.25
N GLN A 119 -0.32 1.85 -9.11
CA GLN A 119 0.52 1.91 -10.31
C GLN A 119 0.08 3.03 -11.25
N TYR A 120 -1.23 3.16 -11.48
CA TYR A 120 -1.78 4.23 -12.30
C TYR A 120 -1.48 5.61 -11.71
N HIS A 121 -1.68 5.79 -10.41
CA HIS A 121 -1.38 7.04 -9.70
C HIS A 121 0.11 7.39 -9.79
N ILE A 122 0.99 6.43 -9.47
CA ILE A 122 2.45 6.60 -9.53
C ILE A 122 2.90 6.99 -10.94
N GLY A 123 2.40 6.30 -11.97
CA GLY A 123 2.70 6.62 -13.37
C GLY A 123 2.26 8.04 -13.76
N LYS A 124 1.05 8.45 -13.36
CA LYS A 124 0.51 9.79 -13.64
C LYS A 124 1.32 10.89 -12.95
N VAL A 125 1.63 10.73 -11.66
CA VAL A 125 2.37 11.73 -10.88
C VAL A 125 3.82 11.83 -11.35
N SER A 126 4.47 10.70 -11.67
CA SER A 126 5.85 10.68 -12.18
C SER A 126 6.02 11.46 -13.49
N LEU A 127 5.05 11.37 -14.41
CA LEU A 127 5.04 12.12 -15.67
C LEU A 127 4.82 13.63 -15.42
N THR A 128 4.00 13.97 -14.42
CA THR A 128 3.71 15.36 -14.07
C THR A 128 4.91 16.04 -13.41
N GLU A 129 5.58 15.38 -12.46
CA GLU A 129 6.80 15.90 -11.82
C GLU A 129 7.96 16.10 -12.81
N GLN A 130 8.09 15.23 -13.82
CA GLN A 130 9.06 15.44 -14.92
C GLN A 130 8.78 16.71 -15.73
N PHE A 131 7.50 17.02 -15.96
CA PHE A 131 7.10 18.21 -16.71
C PHE A 131 7.33 19.49 -15.89
N VAL A 132 6.99 19.47 -14.60
CA VAL A 132 7.17 20.61 -13.68
C VAL A 132 8.64 20.92 -13.45
N ALA A 133 9.51 19.90 -13.32
CA ALA A 133 10.96 20.09 -13.19
C ALA A 133 11.64 20.68 -14.43
N SER A 134 10.98 20.67 -15.60
CA SER A 134 11.51 21.19 -16.87
C SER A 134 11.11 22.64 -17.18
N CYS A 135 10.21 23.24 -16.39
CA CYS A 135 9.63 24.55 -16.68
C CYS A 135 10.07 25.58 -15.62
N PRO A 136 11.11 26.40 -15.87
CA PRO A 136 11.65 27.37 -14.90
C PRO A 136 10.71 28.55 -14.58
N ALA A 137 9.49 28.57 -15.13
CA ALA A 137 8.53 29.65 -14.98
C ALA A 137 7.53 29.48 -13.81
N MET A 138 7.59 28.38 -13.06
CA MET A 138 6.63 28.11 -11.97
C MET A 138 7.17 28.28 -10.54
N ASP A 139 8.49 28.40 -10.33
CA ASP A 139 9.04 28.77 -9.01
C ASP A 139 8.53 30.17 -8.53
N ASP A 140 8.15 31.03 -9.48
CA ASP A 140 7.53 32.34 -9.20
C ASP A 140 6.05 32.25 -8.80
N LEU A 141 5.35 31.15 -9.08
CA LEU A 141 3.90 31.04 -8.82
C LEU A 141 3.60 30.58 -7.40
N ASP A 142 4.40 29.68 -6.83
CA ASP A 142 4.29 29.28 -5.42
C ASP A 142 4.72 30.42 -4.47
N SER A 143 5.66 31.27 -4.90
CA SER A 143 6.01 32.52 -4.20
C SER A 143 4.90 33.59 -4.30
N ALA A 144 4.10 33.59 -5.38
CA ALA A 144 2.99 34.53 -5.57
C ALA A 144 1.73 34.15 -4.79
N LEU A 145 1.49 32.85 -4.54
CA LEU A 145 0.36 32.37 -3.73
C LEU A 145 0.51 32.68 -2.24
N GLN A 146 1.73 32.93 -1.75
CA GLN A 146 2.01 33.34 -0.38
C GLN A 146 1.80 34.85 -0.11
N CYS A 147 1.53 35.65 -1.15
CA CYS A 147 1.31 37.10 -1.04
C CYS A 147 -0.16 37.55 -1.06
N LEU A 148 -1.13 36.62 -1.17
CA LEU A 148 -2.56 36.95 -1.21
C LEU A 148 -3.29 36.47 0.04
N GLU A 149 -2.92 37.03 1.18
CA GLU A 149 -3.73 37.01 2.39
C GLU A 149 -4.10 38.47 2.75
N VAL A 150 -5.22 38.95 2.21
CA VAL A 150 -5.76 40.27 2.56
C VAL A 150 -7.13 40.08 3.21
N LYS A 151 -7.19 40.49 4.48
CA LYS A 151 -8.41 40.71 5.28
C LYS A 151 -9.42 41.55 4.51
N MET A 152 -10.70 41.19 4.59
CA MET A 152 -11.78 42.18 4.59
C MET A 152 -12.81 41.85 5.68
N GLU A 153 -12.93 42.78 6.63
CA GLU A 153 -14.09 42.99 7.48
C GLU A 153 -15.20 43.67 6.66
N GLY A 154 -16.46 43.38 7.01
CA GLY A 154 -17.64 44.07 6.49
C GLY A 154 -18.92 43.61 7.21
N GLU A 155 -19.43 44.48 8.09
CA GLU A 155 -20.80 44.53 8.62
C GLU A 155 -21.78 44.84 7.46
N SER A 156 -23.11 44.65 7.44
CA SER A 156 -24.24 44.33 8.34
C SER A 156 -25.41 43.86 7.43
N SER A 157 -26.45 43.16 7.88
CA SER A 157 -27.69 43.74 8.40
C SER A 157 -28.76 42.65 8.57
N ALA A 158 -29.70 42.90 9.47
CA ALA A 158 -30.84 42.06 9.82
C ALA A 158 -32.04 42.31 8.88
N ASP A 159 -32.68 41.24 8.41
CA ASP A 159 -34.14 40.98 8.55
C ASP A 159 -34.46 39.63 7.89
N ASP A 160 -34.95 38.65 8.65
CA ASP A 160 -36.24 38.00 8.39
C ASP A 160 -36.55 37.04 9.54
N MET A 161 -37.56 37.39 10.32
CA MET A 161 -38.13 36.58 11.38
C MET A 161 -39.22 35.65 10.83
N LEU A 162 -39.42 34.56 11.57
CA LEU A 162 -40.65 33.76 11.71
C LEU A 162 -40.75 32.46 10.87
N GLU A 163 -40.21 31.36 11.39
CA GLU A 163 -40.86 30.04 11.27
C GLU A 163 -40.82 29.26 12.60
N THR A 164 -42.01 29.16 13.20
CA THR A 164 -42.61 28.04 13.96
C THR A 164 -41.81 27.33 15.06
N MET A 165 -42.34 27.38 16.30
CA MET A 165 -41.82 26.79 17.54
C MET A 165 -41.84 25.25 17.62
N THR A 166 -41.24 24.58 16.64
CA THR A 166 -40.89 23.16 16.69
C THR A 166 -39.40 23.05 16.48
N ALA A 167 -38.68 22.39 17.40
CA ALA A 167 -37.24 22.18 17.24
C ALA A 167 -36.96 21.58 15.85
N PRO A 168 -36.08 22.20 15.04
CA PRO A 168 -35.81 21.71 13.70
C PRO A 168 -35.18 20.31 13.77
N GLU A 169 -35.78 19.36 13.07
CA GLU A 169 -35.36 17.96 13.00
C GLU A 169 -35.10 17.57 11.54
N LEU A 170 -33.98 16.91 11.26
CA LEU A 170 -33.69 16.37 9.91
C LEU A 170 -34.07 14.90 9.82
N HIS A 171 -34.69 14.53 8.71
CA HIS A 171 -35.24 13.20 8.49
C HIS A 171 -34.97 12.73 7.06
N ASP A 172 -34.20 11.66 6.89
CA ASP A 172 -33.81 11.19 5.56
C ASP A 172 -33.46 9.70 5.55
N TYR A 173 -33.55 9.08 4.37
CA TYR A 173 -32.93 7.77 4.13
C TYR A 173 -31.45 7.96 3.81
N LEU A 174 -30.57 7.38 4.64
CA LEU A 174 -29.12 7.38 4.43
C LEU A 174 -28.56 5.97 4.46
N LYS A 175 -27.38 5.78 3.88
CA LYS A 175 -26.64 4.52 3.96
C LYS A 175 -25.55 4.63 5.02
N ILE A 176 -25.48 3.66 5.94
CA ILE A 176 -24.46 3.60 7.00
C ILE A 176 -23.49 2.44 6.79
N PHE A 177 -22.23 2.69 7.09
CA PHE A 177 -21.18 1.68 7.13
C PHE A 177 -20.34 1.80 8.41
N ARG A 178 -19.94 0.65 8.97
CA ARG A 178 -19.06 0.57 10.14
C ARG A 178 -17.96 -0.46 9.92
N PRO A 179 -16.68 -0.07 10.02
CA PRO A 179 -15.58 -1.01 9.98
C PRO A 179 -15.55 -1.84 11.27
N LYS A 180 -15.88 -3.13 11.20
CA LYS A 180 -15.65 -4.09 12.32
C LYS A 180 -14.48 -4.99 11.96
N ARG A 181 -13.57 -5.21 12.93
CA ARG A 181 -12.32 -5.99 12.79
C ARG A 181 -12.48 -7.44 12.27
N LEU A 182 -13.69 -8.02 12.28
CA LEU A 182 -13.88 -9.45 11.98
C LEU A 182 -15.07 -9.80 11.06
N THR A 183 -15.88 -8.83 10.59
CA THR A 183 -16.92 -9.10 9.59
C THR A 183 -17.18 -7.87 8.72
N LEU A 184 -16.89 -7.97 7.41
CA LEU A 184 -17.23 -6.95 6.42
C LEU A 184 -18.74 -7.03 6.11
N LYS A 185 -19.54 -6.14 6.70
CA LYS A 185 -20.89 -5.85 6.20
C LYS A 185 -20.85 -4.50 5.49
N GLY A 186 -21.16 -4.47 4.19
CA GLY A 186 -21.19 -3.26 3.36
C GLY A 186 -22.26 -2.25 3.79
N TYR A 187 -22.39 -1.15 3.03
CA TYR A 187 -23.37 -0.09 3.28
C TYR A 187 -24.80 -0.62 3.35
N LYS A 188 -25.55 -0.21 4.37
CA LYS A 188 -26.97 -0.53 4.55
C LYS A 188 -27.80 0.73 4.68
N GLN A 189 -28.94 0.76 4.00
CA GLN A 189 -29.87 1.88 4.03
C GLN A 189 -30.80 1.80 5.26
N TYR A 190 -30.97 2.91 5.95
CA TYR A 190 -31.85 3.07 7.11
C TYR A 190 -32.52 4.45 7.09
N TRP A 191 -33.57 4.62 7.88
CA TRP A 191 -34.21 5.91 8.12
C TRP A 191 -33.51 6.63 9.27
N PHE A 192 -32.97 7.81 9.03
CA PHE A 192 -32.22 8.60 10.01
C PHE A 192 -33.05 9.80 10.48
N THR A 193 -32.93 10.10 11.77
CA THR A 193 -33.52 11.28 12.43
C THR A 193 -32.42 12.02 13.19
N PHE A 194 -32.24 13.28 12.88
CA PHE A 194 -31.32 14.18 13.58
C PHE A 194 -32.13 15.09 14.50
N LYS A 195 -31.91 14.95 15.81
CA LYS A 195 -32.57 15.77 16.82
C LYS A 195 -31.55 16.30 17.82
N ASP A 196 -31.59 17.61 18.03
CA ASP A 196 -30.66 18.38 18.86
C ASP A 196 -29.19 18.21 18.46
N THR A 197 -28.49 17.26 19.08
CA THR A 197 -27.08 16.91 18.81
C THR A 197 -26.90 15.40 18.62
N THR A 198 -28.01 14.68 18.45
CA THR A 198 -28.03 13.22 18.38
C THR A 198 -28.58 12.75 17.03
N ILE A 199 -27.92 11.73 16.48
CA ILE A 199 -28.43 10.99 15.33
C ILE A 199 -29.02 9.67 15.84
N SER A 200 -30.24 9.37 15.44
CA SER A 200 -30.90 8.09 15.64
C SER A 200 -31.29 7.49 14.30
N TYR A 201 -31.29 6.16 14.17
CA TYR A 201 -31.75 5.51 12.94
C TYR A 201 -32.59 4.25 13.19
N PHE A 202 -33.48 3.99 12.22
CA PHE A 202 -34.55 2.98 12.26
C PHE A 202 -34.56 2.16 10.97
N LYS A 203 -35.22 0.99 10.97
CA LYS A 203 -35.30 0.15 9.76
C LYS A 203 -36.09 0.81 8.64
N SER A 204 -37.18 1.49 8.98
CA SER A 204 -38.02 2.23 8.03
C SER A 204 -38.67 3.44 8.70
N LYS A 205 -39.28 4.30 7.89
CA LYS A 205 -39.99 5.50 8.37
C LYS A 205 -41.17 5.15 9.29
N GLU A 206 -41.89 4.06 9.03
CA GLU A 206 -43.05 3.62 9.83
C GLU A 206 -42.64 3.15 11.23
N GLU A 207 -41.38 2.72 11.40
CA GLU A 207 -40.84 2.28 12.68
C GLU A 207 -40.16 3.41 13.48
N SER A 208 -40.20 4.65 13.00
CA SER A 208 -39.61 5.82 13.69
C SER A 208 -40.27 6.14 15.05
N CYS A 209 -41.47 5.61 15.30
CA CYS A 209 -42.16 5.71 16.60
C CYS A 209 -41.72 4.63 17.63
N LYS A 210 -40.88 3.67 17.23
CA LYS A 210 -40.33 2.62 18.12
C LYS A 210 -38.97 3.04 18.69
N GLU A 211 -38.34 2.19 19.50
CA GLU A 211 -36.96 2.43 19.95
C GLU A 211 -35.97 2.43 18.77
N PRO A 212 -35.03 3.40 18.70
CA PRO A 212 -34.06 3.46 17.63
C PRO A 212 -33.10 2.26 17.68
N ILE A 213 -32.65 1.79 16.51
CA ILE A 213 -31.64 0.72 16.44
C ILE A 213 -30.39 1.14 17.21
N GLN A 214 -30.05 2.43 17.10
CA GLN A 214 -29.02 3.06 17.89
C GLN A 214 -29.18 4.57 17.88
N GLN A 215 -28.84 5.18 19.00
CA GLN A 215 -28.69 6.61 19.17
C GLN A 215 -27.22 6.95 19.38
N MET A 216 -26.73 7.99 18.70
CA MET A 216 -25.35 8.45 18.78
C MET A 216 -25.32 9.95 19.06
N ASN A 217 -24.62 10.33 20.13
CA ASN A 217 -24.39 11.72 20.47
C ASN A 217 -23.14 12.22 19.76
N LEU A 218 -23.28 13.30 19.01
CA LEU A 218 -22.18 13.84 18.20
C LEU A 218 -21.36 14.90 18.95
N LYS A 219 -21.69 15.28 20.18
CA LYS A 219 -20.89 16.26 20.93
C LYS A 219 -19.43 15.80 21.07
N GLY A 220 -18.50 16.61 20.58
CA GLY A 220 -17.07 16.30 20.58
C GLY A 220 -16.62 15.27 19.55
N CYS A 221 -17.45 14.95 18.54
CA CYS A 221 -17.06 14.07 17.44
C CYS A 221 -16.19 14.79 16.40
N GLU A 222 -15.30 14.06 15.73
CA GLU A 222 -14.59 14.60 14.57
C GLU A 222 -15.42 14.30 13.31
N VAL A 223 -15.73 15.34 12.54
CA VAL A 223 -16.56 15.27 11.33
C VAL A 223 -15.71 15.61 10.12
N ALA A 224 -15.43 14.62 9.28
CA ALA A 224 -14.62 14.78 8.07
C ALA A 224 -15.47 14.53 6.80
N PRO A 225 -15.36 15.38 5.77
CA PRO A 225 -16.02 15.17 4.50
C PRO A 225 -15.29 14.08 3.69
N ASP A 226 -16.03 13.22 3.01
CA ASP A 226 -15.54 12.27 2.00
C ASP A 226 -16.43 12.40 0.75
N VAL A 227 -16.20 13.48 -0.01
CA VAL A 227 -17.06 13.89 -1.12
C VAL A 227 -16.33 13.86 -2.44
N SER A 228 -16.98 13.31 -3.46
CA SER A 228 -16.63 13.48 -4.86
C SER A 228 -17.88 13.91 -5.63
N VAL A 229 -17.93 15.18 -6.02
CA VAL A 229 -19.03 15.75 -6.82
C VAL A 229 -19.11 15.04 -8.18
N ALA A 230 -17.96 14.83 -8.82
CA ALA A 230 -17.86 14.13 -10.10
C ALA A 230 -18.27 12.64 -10.01
N GLY A 231 -17.98 11.98 -8.88
CA GLY A 231 -18.33 10.58 -8.64
C GLY A 231 -19.68 10.36 -7.97
N GLN A 232 -20.49 11.41 -7.76
CA GLN A 232 -21.74 11.38 -6.97
C GLN A 232 -21.56 10.66 -5.61
N LYS A 233 -20.40 10.84 -4.98
CA LYS A 233 -20.08 10.29 -3.66
C LYS A 233 -20.24 11.39 -2.64
N PHE A 234 -21.21 11.23 -1.74
CA PHE A 234 -21.48 12.20 -0.69
C PHE A 234 -21.41 11.51 0.67
N CYS A 235 -20.20 11.25 1.16
CA CYS A 235 -19.98 10.56 2.43
C CYS A 235 -19.54 11.54 3.54
N ILE A 236 -19.99 11.26 4.76
CA ILE A 236 -19.62 11.96 5.99
C ILE A 236 -18.99 10.91 6.92
N ARG A 237 -17.73 11.14 7.32
CA ARG A 237 -17.03 10.31 8.29
C ARG A 237 -17.17 10.92 9.68
N LEU A 238 -17.68 10.13 10.62
CA LEU A 238 -17.90 10.51 12.01
C LEU A 238 -17.02 9.66 12.92
N LEU A 239 -16.17 10.29 13.73
CA LEU A 239 -15.42 9.66 14.80
C LEU A 239 -16.03 10.08 16.14
N ILE A 240 -16.81 9.19 16.74
CA ILE A 240 -17.62 9.47 17.92
C ILE A 240 -16.91 8.91 19.17
N PRO A 241 -16.56 9.74 20.17
CA PRO A 241 -15.98 9.26 21.42
C PRO A 241 -16.95 8.32 22.16
N GLY A 242 -16.49 7.11 22.51
CA GLY A 242 -17.26 6.13 23.28
C GLY A 242 -16.45 5.52 24.43
N PRO A 243 -17.12 4.82 25.37
CA PRO A 243 -16.46 4.23 26.55
C PRO A 243 -15.43 3.14 26.22
N GLU A 244 -15.52 2.51 25.04
CA GLU A 244 -14.58 1.48 24.54
C GLU A 244 -13.56 2.03 23.53
N GLY A 245 -13.51 3.35 23.32
CA GLY A 245 -12.67 4.02 22.31
C GLY A 245 -13.47 4.83 21.29
N MET A 246 -12.80 5.30 20.23
CA MET A 246 -13.44 6.05 19.13
C MET A 246 -14.27 5.11 18.25
N ASN A 247 -15.56 5.40 18.11
CA ASN A 247 -16.46 4.71 17.19
C ASN A 247 -16.46 5.40 15.82
N GLU A 248 -15.93 4.72 14.80
CA GLU A 248 -15.93 5.22 13.42
C GLU A 248 -17.20 4.80 12.68
N VAL A 249 -17.88 5.78 12.06
CA VAL A 249 -19.12 5.60 11.32
C VAL A 249 -19.08 6.41 10.03
N TYR A 250 -19.52 5.80 8.93
CA TYR A 250 -19.67 6.48 7.64
C TYR A 250 -21.14 6.60 7.30
N LEU A 251 -21.60 7.83 7.04
CA LEU A 251 -22.93 8.12 6.49
C LEU A 251 -22.79 8.49 5.02
N ARG A 252 -23.61 7.93 4.15
CA ARG A 252 -23.64 8.25 2.71
C ARG A 252 -25.00 8.80 2.33
N CYS A 253 -24.99 10.02 1.79
CA CYS A 253 -26.12 10.74 1.25
C CYS A 253 -26.29 10.42 -0.25
N GLU A 254 -27.49 10.68 -0.78
CA GLU A 254 -27.84 10.41 -2.19
C GLU A 254 -27.50 11.59 -3.10
N HIS A 255 -27.71 12.83 -2.65
CA HIS A 255 -27.53 14.03 -3.46
C HIS A 255 -26.92 15.20 -2.67
N GLU A 256 -26.41 16.19 -3.40
CA GLU A 256 -25.67 17.35 -2.86
C GLU A 256 -26.44 18.12 -1.79
N GLN A 257 -27.73 18.39 -2.03
CA GLN A 257 -28.55 19.14 -1.09
C GLN A 257 -28.73 18.38 0.23
N GLN A 258 -28.95 17.07 0.18
CA GLN A 258 -29.06 16.22 1.37
C GLN A 258 -27.72 16.24 2.11
N TYR A 259 -26.62 16.02 1.39
CA TYR A 259 -25.27 16.09 1.97
C TYR A 259 -24.98 17.43 2.66
N SER A 260 -25.30 18.56 2.02
CA SER A 260 -25.03 19.88 2.60
C SER A 260 -25.73 20.08 3.95
N ARG A 261 -26.98 19.60 4.08
CA ARG A 261 -27.78 19.69 5.31
C ARG A 261 -27.22 18.78 6.39
N TRP A 262 -26.95 17.52 6.05
CA TRP A 262 -26.43 16.53 7.01
C TRP A 262 -25.00 16.84 7.46
N MET A 263 -24.15 17.33 6.57
CA MET A 263 -22.78 17.73 6.91
C MET A 263 -22.76 18.97 7.82
N ALA A 264 -23.55 20.00 7.50
CA ALA A 264 -23.72 21.17 8.37
C ALA A 264 -24.24 20.76 9.76
N ALA A 265 -25.26 19.90 9.80
CA ALA A 265 -25.83 19.38 11.05
C ALA A 265 -24.78 18.67 11.90
N CYS A 266 -24.00 17.75 11.31
CA CYS A 266 -22.95 17.03 12.02
C CYS A 266 -21.85 17.98 12.53
N ARG A 267 -21.41 18.94 11.71
CA ARG A 267 -20.40 19.95 12.10
C ARG A 267 -20.86 20.87 13.23
N LEU A 268 -22.14 21.21 13.28
CA LEU A 268 -22.68 22.01 14.37
C LEU A 268 -22.82 21.17 15.64
N ALA A 269 -23.32 19.95 15.53
CA ALA A 269 -23.48 19.08 16.69
C ALA A 269 -22.14 18.64 17.30
N SER A 270 -21.06 18.53 16.52
CA SER A 270 -19.72 18.30 17.07
C SER A 270 -19.26 19.42 17.98
N LYS A 271 -19.62 20.67 17.65
CA LYS A 271 -19.41 21.87 18.46
C LYS A 271 -20.47 22.08 19.55
N GLY A 272 -21.42 21.14 19.70
CA GLY A 272 -22.50 21.19 20.67
C GLY A 272 -23.64 22.14 20.33
N LYS A 273 -23.68 22.67 19.10
CA LYS A 273 -24.75 23.54 18.58
C LYS A 273 -25.86 22.70 17.93
N THR A 274 -27.09 23.20 17.97
CA THR A 274 -28.26 22.52 17.40
C THR A 274 -28.62 23.08 16.02
N LEU A 275 -29.55 22.43 15.34
CA LEU A 275 -30.13 22.89 14.06
C LEU A 275 -30.86 24.24 14.16
N ALA A 276 -31.17 24.71 15.38
CA ALA A 276 -31.81 26.00 15.62
C ALA A 276 -30.81 27.17 15.72
N ASP A 277 -29.50 26.89 15.65
CA ASP A 277 -28.47 27.93 15.64
C ASP A 277 -28.53 28.70 14.31
N SER A 278 -28.46 30.03 14.37
CA SER A 278 -28.52 30.90 13.19
C SER A 278 -27.40 30.63 12.18
N SER A 279 -26.31 29.98 12.59
CA SER A 279 -25.21 29.58 11.70
C SER A 279 -25.53 28.36 10.82
N PHE A 280 -26.62 27.62 11.06
CA PHE A 280 -26.96 26.44 10.27
C PHE A 280 -27.24 26.77 8.80
N SER A 281 -28.07 27.79 8.54
CA SER A 281 -28.37 28.23 7.17
C SER A 281 -27.12 28.71 6.44
N SER A 282 -26.27 29.50 7.11
CA SER A 282 -25.01 29.98 6.56
C SER A 282 -24.01 28.86 6.28
N GLU A 283 -23.93 27.83 7.15
CA GLU A 283 -23.04 26.68 6.95
C GLU A 283 -23.52 25.82 5.77
N VAL A 284 -24.83 25.61 5.63
CA VAL A 284 -25.42 24.91 4.47
C VAL A 284 -25.10 25.66 3.18
N GLN A 285 -25.29 26.98 3.15
CA GLN A 285 -24.96 27.81 1.99
C GLN A 285 -23.46 27.80 1.69
N SER A 286 -22.60 27.84 2.71
CA SER A 286 -21.15 27.73 2.55
C SER A 286 -20.75 26.40 1.92
N ILE A 287 -21.32 25.29 2.39
CA ILE A 287 -21.07 23.96 1.82
C ILE A 287 -21.59 23.86 0.39
N GLN A 288 -22.78 24.40 0.09
CA GLN A 288 -23.33 24.42 -1.26
C GLN A 288 -22.48 25.27 -2.22
N SER A 289 -22.00 26.42 -1.75
CA SER A 289 -21.11 27.31 -2.49
C SER A 289 -19.77 26.62 -2.78
N PHE A 290 -19.21 25.90 -1.80
CA PHE A 290 -18.01 25.10 -1.97
C PHE A 290 -18.21 23.96 -2.99
N LEU A 291 -19.33 23.25 -2.95
CA LEU A 291 -19.67 22.22 -3.92
C LEU A 291 -19.89 22.80 -5.34
N ALA A 292 -20.48 24.00 -5.44
CA ALA A 292 -20.66 24.71 -6.69
C ALA A 292 -19.32 25.23 -7.26
N MET A 293 -18.42 25.73 -6.41
CA MET A 293 -17.06 26.12 -6.79
C MET A 293 -16.26 24.92 -7.33
N GLN A 294 -16.43 23.73 -6.75
CA GLN A 294 -15.85 22.50 -7.30
C GLN A 294 -16.42 22.13 -8.68
N LYS A 295 -17.61 22.62 -9.07
CA LYS A 295 -18.17 22.48 -10.42
C LYS A 295 -17.72 23.58 -11.38
N THR A 296 -17.51 24.80 -10.89
CA THR A 296 -17.23 25.99 -11.73
C THR A 296 -15.76 26.37 -11.81
N THR A 297 -14.89 25.74 -11.01
CA THR A 297 -13.47 25.72 -11.33
C THR A 297 -13.41 25.00 -12.69
N PRO A 298 -13.02 25.67 -13.81
CA PRO A 298 -12.61 24.91 -14.96
C PRO A 298 -11.45 24.11 -14.43
N SER A 299 -11.71 22.84 -14.20
CA SER A 299 -10.69 21.87 -14.02
C SER A 299 -9.77 22.06 -15.23
N THR A 300 -8.60 22.66 -15.02
CA THR A 300 -7.43 22.41 -15.86
C THR A 300 -7.04 20.93 -15.80
N ASN A 301 -7.70 20.15 -14.95
CA ASN A 301 -7.94 18.74 -15.15
C ASN A 301 -9.35 18.51 -15.71
N ALA A 302 -9.62 19.04 -16.90
CA ALA A 302 -10.64 18.44 -17.74
C ALA A 302 -10.38 16.94 -17.64
N ALA A 303 -11.44 16.17 -17.43
CA ALA A 303 -11.40 14.79 -17.85
C ALA A 303 -10.97 14.84 -19.32
N GLN A 304 -9.66 14.71 -19.57
CA GLN A 304 -9.17 14.05 -20.75
C GLN A 304 -9.69 12.62 -20.61
N THR A 305 -10.96 12.45 -20.96
CA THR A 305 -11.38 11.29 -21.73
C THR A 305 -10.59 11.34 -23.04
N ASP A 306 -9.29 11.04 -22.95
CA ASP A 306 -8.40 10.57 -24.01
C ASP A 306 -6.96 10.38 -23.50
N GLU A 307 -6.81 9.55 -22.47
CA GLU A 307 -5.92 8.40 -22.60
C GLU A 307 -6.72 7.22 -22.07
N SER A 308 -7.10 6.30 -22.96
CA SER A 308 -7.74 5.06 -22.52
C SER A 308 -6.86 4.40 -21.47
N ILE A 309 -7.24 4.43 -20.19
CA ILE A 309 -6.51 3.74 -19.13
C ILE A 309 -6.29 2.31 -19.62
N ASN A 310 -5.04 1.96 -19.88
CA ASN A 310 -4.68 0.62 -20.31
C ASN A 310 -4.77 -0.29 -19.07
N THR A 311 -5.98 -0.62 -18.67
CA THR A 311 -6.25 -1.38 -17.44
C THR A 311 -5.58 -2.74 -17.45
N HIS A 312 -5.34 -3.30 -18.64
CA HIS A 312 -4.63 -4.56 -18.81
C HIS A 312 -3.13 -4.45 -18.51
N SER A 313 -2.48 -3.30 -18.70
CA SER A 313 -1.05 -3.16 -18.34
C SER A 313 -0.81 -3.02 -16.84
N LEU A 314 -1.86 -2.76 -16.06
CA LEU A 314 -1.80 -2.53 -14.61
C LEU A 314 -2.10 -3.78 -13.78
N VAL A 315 -2.61 -4.85 -14.40
CA VAL A 315 -3.00 -6.09 -13.72
C VAL A 315 -2.28 -7.30 -14.31
N SER A 316 -2.14 -8.36 -13.52
CA SER A 316 -1.48 -9.59 -13.97
C SER A 316 -2.27 -10.33 -15.07
N PRO A 317 -1.62 -11.16 -15.90
CA PRO A 317 -2.28 -11.86 -17.01
C PRO A 317 -3.48 -12.73 -16.60
N ARG A 318 -3.53 -13.28 -15.38
CA ARG A 318 -4.71 -14.00 -14.87
C ARG A 318 -5.96 -13.12 -14.87
N TYR A 319 -5.84 -11.88 -14.38
CA TYR A 319 -6.96 -10.95 -14.34
C TYR A 319 -7.28 -10.36 -15.71
N GLN A 320 -6.26 -10.19 -16.57
CA GLN A 320 -6.47 -9.82 -17.98
C GLN A 320 -7.30 -10.86 -18.73
N LYS A 321 -7.10 -12.15 -18.47
CA LYS A 321 -7.89 -13.23 -19.10
C LYS A 321 -9.29 -13.36 -18.50
N LYS A 322 -9.43 -13.10 -17.20
CA LYS A 322 -10.69 -13.25 -16.46
C LYS A 322 -11.69 -12.12 -16.74
N TYR A 323 -11.21 -10.87 -16.87
CA TYR A 323 -12.06 -9.69 -16.97
C TYR A 323 -11.80 -8.90 -18.25
N LYS A 324 -12.88 -8.34 -18.82
CA LYS A 324 -12.78 -7.39 -19.94
C LYS A 324 -12.35 -6.01 -19.44
N PRO A 325 -11.73 -5.15 -20.27
CA PRO A 325 -11.31 -3.82 -19.87
C PRO A 325 -12.45 -3.01 -19.22
N LYS A 326 -13.65 -3.08 -19.83
CA LYS A 326 -14.87 -2.40 -19.34
C LYS A 326 -15.30 -2.80 -17.92
N GLN A 327 -14.89 -3.96 -17.43
CA GLN A 327 -15.18 -4.45 -16.07
C GLN A 327 -14.06 -4.08 -15.09
N LEU A 328 -12.81 -4.01 -15.57
CA LEU A 328 -11.66 -3.64 -14.76
C LEU A 328 -11.62 -2.15 -14.47
N THR A 329 -11.92 -1.31 -15.47
CA THR A 329 -11.82 0.16 -15.34
C THR A 329 -12.60 0.70 -14.16
N PRO A 330 -13.90 0.38 -13.94
CA PRO A 330 -14.64 0.91 -12.81
C PRO A 330 -14.06 0.50 -11.45
N ARG A 331 -13.55 -0.73 -11.33
CA ARG A 331 -12.99 -1.26 -10.07
C ARG A 331 -11.65 -0.63 -9.72
N ILE A 332 -10.79 -0.44 -10.73
CA ILE A 332 -9.53 0.27 -10.56
C ILE A 332 -9.80 1.74 -10.20
N LEU A 333 -10.77 2.38 -10.86
CA LEU A 333 -11.15 3.77 -10.55
C LEU A 333 -11.77 3.91 -9.16
N GLU A 334 -12.54 2.94 -8.68
CA GLU A 334 -13.06 2.91 -7.32
C GLU A 334 -11.92 2.84 -6.29
N ALA A 335 -10.95 1.94 -6.50
CA ALA A 335 -9.76 1.87 -5.66
C ALA A 335 -8.89 3.15 -5.76
N TYR A 336 -8.81 3.75 -6.95
CA TYR A 336 -8.05 4.98 -7.21
C TYR A 336 -8.53 6.17 -6.37
N GLN A 337 -9.83 6.27 -6.08
CA GLN A 337 -10.38 7.34 -5.23
C GLN A 337 -9.71 7.40 -3.85
N ASN A 338 -9.26 6.27 -3.32
CA ASN A 338 -8.62 6.20 -2.01
C ASN A 338 -7.12 6.56 -2.04
N VAL A 339 -6.51 6.64 -3.22
CA VAL A 339 -5.06 6.88 -3.39
C VAL A 339 -4.74 8.15 -4.17
N ALA A 340 -5.73 8.78 -4.82
CA ALA A 340 -5.55 9.94 -5.68
C ALA A 340 -4.93 11.18 -5.01
N GLN A 341 -5.00 11.27 -3.67
CA GLN A 341 -4.44 12.39 -2.89
C GLN A 341 -3.04 12.11 -2.33
N LEU A 342 -2.50 10.91 -2.55
CA LEU A 342 -1.17 10.55 -2.04
C LEU A 342 -0.08 11.27 -2.85
N SER A 343 1.00 11.69 -2.18
CA SER A 343 2.22 12.09 -2.89
C SER A 343 2.84 10.90 -3.63
N LEU A 344 3.76 11.14 -4.58
CA LEU A 344 4.48 10.05 -5.26
C LEU A 344 5.15 9.10 -4.27
N THR A 345 5.81 9.68 -3.27
CA THR A 345 6.49 8.94 -2.20
C THR A 345 5.51 8.11 -1.39
N ASP A 346 4.40 8.70 -0.94
CA ASP A 346 3.42 8.01 -0.10
C ASP A 346 2.73 6.89 -0.88
N ALA A 347 2.47 7.10 -2.17
CA ALA A 347 1.90 6.08 -3.04
C ALA A 347 2.84 4.88 -3.20
N ILE A 348 4.14 5.12 -3.43
CA ILE A 348 5.15 4.07 -3.49
C ILE A 348 5.26 3.33 -2.15
N GLN A 349 5.34 4.06 -1.04
CA GLN A 349 5.38 3.46 0.29
C GLN A 349 4.13 2.63 0.57
N LYS A 350 2.95 3.12 0.19
CA LYS A 350 1.69 2.40 0.35
C LYS A 350 1.67 1.12 -0.48
N PHE A 351 2.18 1.16 -1.71
CA PHE A 351 2.34 -0.02 -2.56
C PHE A 351 3.22 -1.07 -1.85
N LEU A 352 4.39 -0.65 -1.36
CA LEU A 352 5.32 -1.54 -0.66
C LEU A 352 4.75 -2.09 0.65
N GLN A 353 3.98 -1.29 1.40
CA GLN A 353 3.31 -1.75 2.62
C GLN A 353 2.28 -2.84 2.33
N ILE A 354 1.47 -2.69 1.27
CA ILE A 354 0.49 -3.72 0.88
C ILE A 354 1.22 -4.98 0.41
N TRP A 355 2.29 -4.82 -0.39
CA TRP A 355 3.13 -5.95 -0.82
C TRP A 355 3.76 -6.71 0.35
N GLN A 356 4.24 -6.01 1.38
CA GLN A 356 4.79 -6.61 2.59
C GLN A 356 3.75 -7.32 3.46
N ALA A 357 2.47 -6.96 3.33
CA ALA A 357 1.37 -7.57 4.06
C ALA A 357 0.88 -8.88 3.41
N LEU A 358 1.35 -9.21 2.20
CA LEU A 358 0.96 -10.45 1.52
C LEU A 358 1.49 -11.69 2.26
N PRO A 359 0.73 -12.81 2.30
CA PRO A 359 1.11 -13.99 3.09
C PRO A 359 2.48 -14.59 2.74
N ASP A 360 2.81 -14.60 1.45
CA ASP A 360 4.04 -15.20 0.92
C ASP A 360 5.20 -14.20 0.82
N PHE A 361 5.04 -13.00 1.37
CA PHE A 361 6.06 -11.97 1.32
C PHE A 361 7.37 -12.44 1.95
N GLY A 362 8.46 -12.27 1.20
CA GLY A 362 9.82 -12.57 1.67
C GLY A 362 10.17 -14.06 1.79
N LEU A 363 9.38 -14.95 1.17
CA LEU A 363 9.71 -16.38 1.08
C LEU A 363 10.59 -16.70 -0.14
N SER A 364 11.79 -17.21 0.13
CA SER A 364 12.67 -17.80 -0.88
C SER A 364 12.54 -19.32 -0.85
N TYR A 365 12.04 -19.92 -1.93
CA TYR A 365 11.90 -21.36 -2.06
C TYR A 365 13.17 -22.04 -2.57
N ILE A 366 13.52 -23.20 -2.00
CA ILE A 366 14.60 -24.08 -2.46
C ILE A 366 14.11 -25.52 -2.33
N VAL A 367 14.28 -26.34 -3.37
CA VAL A 367 13.92 -27.77 -3.29
C VAL A 367 15.03 -28.52 -2.56
N VAL A 368 14.66 -29.26 -1.54
CA VAL A 368 15.55 -29.99 -0.64
C VAL A 368 15.06 -31.42 -0.42
N ARG A 369 15.96 -32.30 0.00
CA ARG A 369 15.64 -33.63 0.48
C ARG A 369 16.01 -33.74 1.96
N PHE A 370 15.00 -33.82 2.82
CA PHE A 370 15.21 -33.99 4.26
C PHE A 370 15.79 -35.37 4.56
N LYS A 371 16.70 -35.41 5.55
CA LYS A 371 17.32 -36.65 6.01
C LYS A 371 16.25 -37.63 6.50
N GLY A 372 16.28 -38.85 5.98
CA GLY A 372 15.29 -39.90 6.26
C GLY A 372 14.03 -39.86 5.38
N CYS A 373 13.86 -38.81 4.57
CA CYS A 373 12.78 -38.72 3.58
C CYS A 373 13.28 -39.16 2.20
N ARG A 374 12.45 -39.89 1.46
CA ARG A 374 12.75 -40.31 0.07
C ARG A 374 12.22 -39.34 -0.98
N LYS A 375 11.26 -38.50 -0.61
CA LYS A 375 10.64 -37.52 -1.49
C LYS A 375 11.35 -36.17 -1.38
N ASP A 376 11.37 -35.45 -2.49
CA ASP A 376 11.82 -34.06 -2.52
C ASP A 376 10.70 -33.16 -2.01
N GLU A 377 11.09 -32.16 -1.24
CA GLU A 377 10.21 -31.21 -0.59
C GLU A 377 10.78 -29.80 -0.75
N VAL A 378 10.05 -28.79 -0.31
CA VAL A 378 10.48 -27.40 -0.44
C VAL A 378 10.82 -26.82 0.93
N LEU A 379 11.99 -26.20 1.01
CA LEU A 379 12.38 -25.31 2.09
C LEU A 379 12.08 -23.87 1.67
N GLY A 380 11.13 -23.24 2.34
CA GLY A 380 10.93 -21.79 2.27
C GLY A 380 11.79 -21.11 3.33
N ILE A 381 12.58 -20.13 2.91
CA ILE A 381 13.44 -19.32 3.78
C ILE A 381 12.84 -17.92 3.86
N ALA A 382 12.42 -17.51 5.05
CA ALA A 382 11.99 -16.16 5.37
C ALA A 382 13.02 -15.46 6.26
N ASN A 383 12.81 -14.17 6.50
CA ASN A 383 13.68 -13.35 7.34
C ASN A 383 13.76 -13.79 8.81
N ASN A 384 12.73 -14.49 9.33
CA ASN A 384 12.63 -14.87 10.73
C ASN A 384 12.40 -16.37 10.96
N ARG A 385 12.22 -17.15 9.89
CA ARG A 385 11.79 -18.56 9.97
C ARG A 385 12.18 -19.35 8.73
N LEU A 386 12.29 -20.66 8.92
CA LEU A 386 12.34 -21.67 7.86
C LEU A 386 11.01 -22.42 7.87
N ILE A 387 10.46 -22.70 6.69
CA ILE A 387 9.24 -23.48 6.52
C ILE A 387 9.50 -24.68 5.62
N ARG A 388 9.01 -25.85 6.03
CA ARG A 388 8.97 -27.07 5.22
C ARG A 388 7.61 -27.15 4.58
N ILE A 389 7.59 -27.23 3.27
CA ILE A 389 6.40 -27.29 2.44
C ILE A 389 6.40 -28.64 1.70
N ASP A 390 5.26 -29.32 1.76
CA ASP A 390 5.06 -30.54 0.98
C ASP A 390 4.92 -30.18 -0.50
N LEU A 391 5.76 -30.78 -1.37
CA LEU A 391 5.77 -30.44 -2.79
C LEU A 391 4.49 -30.90 -3.53
N SER A 392 3.81 -31.93 -3.04
CA SER A 392 2.62 -32.50 -3.69
C SER A 392 1.34 -31.74 -3.38
N VAL A 393 1.21 -31.22 -2.16
CA VAL A 393 0.01 -30.48 -1.73
C VAL A 393 0.24 -28.96 -1.72
N GLY A 394 1.48 -28.50 -1.52
CA GLY A 394 1.82 -27.08 -1.36
C GLY A 394 1.60 -26.55 0.05
N ASP A 395 1.19 -27.41 1.00
CA ASP A 395 0.90 -27.02 2.37
C ASP A 395 2.16 -26.96 3.24
N VAL A 396 2.13 -26.05 4.22
CA VAL A 396 3.18 -25.94 5.24
C VAL A 396 3.07 -27.10 6.21
N VAL A 397 4.08 -27.98 6.20
CA VAL A 397 4.19 -29.14 7.08
C VAL A 397 4.75 -28.74 8.45
N LYS A 398 5.80 -27.91 8.46
CA LYS A 398 6.49 -27.53 9.69
C LYS A 398 7.17 -26.17 9.55
N THR A 399 7.22 -25.43 10.65
CA THR A 399 7.88 -24.12 10.72
C THR A 399 8.90 -24.11 11.85
N TRP A 400 10.11 -23.66 11.57
CA TRP A 400 11.17 -23.43 12.53
C TRP A 400 11.53 -21.96 12.59
N ARG A 401 11.73 -21.42 13.78
CA ARG A 401 12.01 -19.98 13.96
C ARG A 401 13.49 -19.76 14.26
N TYR A 402 14.06 -18.69 13.72
CA TYR A 402 15.47 -18.35 13.94
C TYR A 402 15.80 -18.05 15.40
N ASN A 403 14.85 -17.53 16.17
CA ASN A 403 15.05 -17.26 17.60
C ASN A 403 15.34 -18.52 18.44
N THR A 404 14.95 -19.69 17.95
CA THR A 404 15.24 -20.99 18.59
C THR A 404 16.44 -21.69 17.97
N MET A 405 17.08 -21.09 16.96
CA MET A 405 18.21 -21.69 16.27
C MET A 405 19.50 -21.44 17.05
N ARG A 406 20.23 -22.52 17.34
CA ARG A 406 21.51 -22.45 18.08
C ARG A 406 22.69 -22.31 17.14
N GLN A 407 22.74 -23.17 16.13
CA GLN A 407 23.81 -23.22 15.15
C GLN A 407 23.34 -23.93 13.89
N TRP A 408 24.03 -23.67 12.78
CA TRP A 408 23.93 -24.44 11.56
C TRP A 408 25.31 -24.79 11.04
N ASN A 409 25.43 -25.93 10.38
CA ASN A 409 26.66 -26.41 9.78
C ASN A 409 26.35 -26.96 8.39
N VAL A 410 27.28 -26.80 7.47
CA VAL A 410 27.22 -27.39 6.13
C VAL A 410 28.35 -28.39 6.01
N ASN A 411 27.99 -29.65 5.79
CA ASN A 411 28.95 -30.65 5.36
C ASN A 411 29.05 -30.61 3.83
N TRP A 412 30.16 -30.07 3.33
CA TRP A 412 30.43 -29.87 1.91
C TRP A 412 30.65 -31.19 1.16
N ASP A 413 31.21 -32.21 1.81
CA ASP A 413 31.51 -33.51 1.19
C ASP A 413 30.23 -34.24 0.78
N ILE A 414 29.23 -34.24 1.67
CA ILE A 414 27.92 -34.87 1.42
C ILE A 414 26.85 -33.87 0.99
N LYS A 415 27.21 -32.60 0.78
CA LYS A 415 26.30 -31.49 0.42
C LYS A 415 25.03 -31.47 1.28
N GLN A 416 25.23 -31.46 2.60
CA GLN A 416 24.14 -31.51 3.57
C GLN A 416 24.25 -30.33 4.53
N VAL A 417 23.14 -29.61 4.70
CA VAL A 417 22.96 -28.60 5.74
C VAL A 417 22.33 -29.27 6.95
N ALA A 418 22.89 -29.03 8.14
CA ALA A 418 22.36 -29.45 9.43
C ALA A 418 22.11 -28.22 10.30
N ILE A 419 20.94 -28.14 10.92
CA ILE A 419 20.54 -27.01 11.77
C ILE A 419 20.04 -27.56 13.11
N GLU A 420 20.60 -27.02 14.19
CA GLU A 420 20.24 -27.35 15.56
C GLU A 420 19.36 -26.23 16.14
N PHE A 421 18.22 -26.64 16.68
CA PHE A 421 17.30 -25.77 17.42
C PHE A 421 17.22 -26.19 18.89
N ASP A 422 16.71 -25.28 19.72
CA ASP A 422 16.37 -25.56 21.11
C ASP A 422 15.45 -26.79 21.25
N GLY A 423 15.57 -27.47 22.40
CA GLY A 423 14.76 -28.66 22.70
C GLY A 423 15.22 -29.92 21.95
N ASN A 424 16.51 -30.02 21.61
CA ASN A 424 17.11 -31.15 20.89
C ASN A 424 16.47 -31.42 19.51
N VAL A 425 15.92 -30.38 18.87
CA VAL A 425 15.34 -30.48 17.54
C VAL A 425 16.42 -30.25 16.50
N ASN A 426 16.86 -31.32 15.84
CA ASN A 426 17.85 -31.26 14.78
C ASN A 426 17.20 -31.56 13.43
N ILE A 427 17.48 -30.72 12.43
CA ILE A 427 17.09 -30.98 11.05
C ILE A 427 18.33 -31.09 10.19
N ALA A 428 18.27 -31.96 9.19
CA ALA A 428 19.31 -32.06 8.17
C ALA A 428 18.68 -32.31 6.81
N PHE A 429 19.21 -31.70 5.78
CA PHE A 429 18.71 -31.83 4.41
C PHE A 429 19.83 -31.57 3.38
N SER A 430 19.70 -32.19 2.21
CA SER A 430 20.55 -31.89 1.05
C SER A 430 19.78 -31.03 0.05
N CYS A 431 20.45 -30.08 -0.59
CA CYS A 431 19.81 -29.22 -1.60
C CYS A 431 19.76 -29.92 -2.96
N VAL A 432 18.64 -29.80 -3.66
CA VAL A 432 18.40 -30.43 -4.98
C VAL A 432 18.51 -29.40 -6.10
N THR A 433 17.82 -28.28 -5.99
CA THR A 433 17.80 -27.24 -7.04
C THR A 433 18.91 -26.21 -6.92
N ALA A 434 19.53 -26.07 -5.75
CA ALA A 434 20.53 -25.05 -5.44
C ALA A 434 21.74 -25.65 -4.74
N ASP A 435 22.86 -24.93 -4.73
CA ASP A 435 23.99 -25.29 -3.89
C ASP A 435 23.64 -25.06 -2.40
N CYS A 436 24.16 -25.91 -1.51
CA CYS A 436 24.02 -25.73 -0.06
C CYS A 436 24.59 -24.38 0.41
N LYS A 437 25.57 -23.84 -0.33
CA LYS A 437 26.12 -22.51 -0.11
C LYS A 437 25.08 -21.40 -0.17
N ILE A 438 24.10 -21.51 -1.08
CA ILE A 438 23.03 -20.50 -1.20
C ILE A 438 22.15 -20.51 0.04
N VAL A 439 21.74 -21.69 0.53
CA VAL A 439 20.95 -21.82 1.77
C VAL A 439 21.74 -21.29 2.97
N HIS A 440 23.01 -21.67 3.07
CA HIS A 440 23.92 -21.20 4.12
C HIS A 440 24.02 -19.67 4.15
N GLU A 441 24.25 -19.05 2.99
CA GLU A 441 24.33 -17.60 2.87
C GLU A 441 22.99 -16.94 3.21
N TYR A 442 21.86 -17.52 2.80
CA TYR A 442 20.54 -16.99 3.15
C TYR A 442 20.30 -16.95 4.67
N ILE A 443 20.62 -18.04 5.36
CA ILE A 443 20.48 -18.12 6.83
C ILE A 443 21.41 -17.10 7.49
N GLY A 444 22.71 -17.13 7.17
CA GLY A 444 23.70 -16.23 7.74
C GLY A 444 23.41 -14.75 7.44
N GLY A 445 22.96 -14.46 6.22
CA GLY A 445 22.59 -13.12 5.78
C GLY A 445 21.35 -12.58 6.48
N TYR A 446 20.30 -13.38 6.66
CA TYR A 446 19.13 -12.91 7.43
C TYR A 446 19.46 -12.69 8.91
N ILE A 447 20.32 -13.53 9.51
CA ILE A 447 20.82 -13.31 10.87
C ILE A 447 21.61 -12.02 10.93
N PHE A 448 22.55 -11.81 10.00
CA PHE A 448 23.32 -10.57 9.89
C PHE A 448 22.38 -9.35 9.82
N MET A 449 21.38 -9.37 8.94
CA MET A 449 20.40 -8.29 8.81
C MET A 449 19.65 -8.04 10.13
N SER A 450 19.30 -9.09 10.88
CA SER A 450 18.65 -8.95 12.19
C SER A 450 19.54 -8.35 13.29
N THR A 451 20.86 -8.43 13.15
CA THR A 451 21.82 -7.84 14.10
C THR A 451 22.06 -6.35 13.88
N ARG A 452 21.61 -5.80 12.75
CA ARG A 452 21.78 -4.38 12.44
C ARG A 452 20.86 -3.54 13.33
N SER A 453 21.43 -2.64 14.12
CA SER A 453 20.67 -1.64 14.89
C SER A 453 20.52 -0.34 14.12
N ARG A 454 19.50 0.45 14.48
CA ARG A 454 19.24 1.79 13.90
C ARG A 454 20.39 2.78 14.12
N GLU A 455 21.16 2.61 15.19
CA GLU A 455 22.21 3.56 15.61
C GLU A 455 23.58 3.28 14.96
N GLN A 456 23.81 2.05 14.47
CA GLN A 456 25.07 1.63 13.83
C GLN A 456 24.97 1.52 12.30
N SER A 457 23.88 2.01 11.70
CA SER A 457 23.55 1.77 10.28
C SER A 457 24.57 2.33 9.27
N ASN A 458 25.41 3.28 9.68
CA ASN A 458 26.34 3.98 8.77
C ASN A 458 27.61 3.19 8.43
N THR A 459 28.00 2.17 9.20
CA THR A 459 29.16 1.31 8.89
C THR A 459 28.77 -0.17 8.90
N LEU A 460 28.94 -0.83 7.74
CA LEU A 460 28.64 -2.24 7.58
C LEU A 460 29.75 -3.09 8.20
N ASN A 461 29.41 -4.03 9.08
CA ASN A 461 30.39 -4.98 9.62
C ASN A 461 30.61 -6.14 8.63
N GLU A 462 31.50 -5.92 7.66
CA GLU A 462 31.83 -6.88 6.59
C GLU A 462 32.43 -8.17 7.15
N GLU A 463 33.27 -8.09 8.18
CA GLU A 463 33.88 -9.26 8.82
C GLU A 463 32.83 -10.20 9.41
N LEU A 464 31.84 -9.64 10.11
CA LEU A 464 30.73 -10.43 10.66
C LEU A 464 29.90 -11.06 9.54
N PHE A 465 29.63 -10.32 8.44
CA PHE A 465 28.91 -10.86 7.30
C PHE A 465 29.65 -12.07 6.69
N HIS A 466 30.96 -11.95 6.44
CA HIS A 466 31.76 -13.06 5.91
C HIS A 466 31.93 -14.20 6.91
N LYS A 467 31.95 -13.94 8.22
CA LYS A 467 31.93 -15.00 9.23
C LYS A 467 30.64 -15.82 9.18
N LEU A 468 29.50 -15.16 8.95
CA LEU A 468 28.19 -15.81 8.89
C LEU A 468 27.92 -16.47 7.52
N THR A 469 28.51 -15.97 6.43
CA THR A 469 28.17 -16.42 5.06
C THR A 469 29.30 -17.14 4.33
N GLY A 470 30.56 -16.92 4.71
CA GLY A 470 31.75 -17.49 4.07
C GLY A 470 31.87 -19.00 4.19
N GLY A 471 31.31 -19.57 5.27
CA GLY A 471 31.57 -20.96 5.61
C GLY A 471 33.02 -21.11 6.08
N HIS A 472 33.27 -21.91 7.11
CA HIS A 472 34.64 -22.23 7.48
C HIS A 472 35.18 -23.18 6.40
N GLU A 473 35.73 -22.66 5.31
CA GLU A 473 36.74 -23.42 4.56
C GLU A 473 37.90 -23.59 5.53
N ALA A 474 38.15 -24.83 5.95
CA ALA A 474 39.38 -25.14 6.65
C ALA A 474 40.52 -24.73 5.70
N LEU A 475 41.31 -23.75 6.14
CA LEU A 475 42.58 -23.36 5.51
C LEU A 475 43.47 -24.58 5.26
#